data_AF-A0A6G4UCB5-F1
#
_entry.id   AF-A0A6G4UCB5-F1
#
_cell.length_a   1.000
_cell.length_b   1.000
_cell.length_c   1.000
_cell.angle_alpha   90.00
_cell.angle_beta   90.00
_cell.angle_gamma   90.00
#
_symmetry.space_group_name_H-M   'P 1'
#
loop_
_entity.id
_entity.type
_entity.pdbx_description
1 polymer ?
#
loop_
_entity_poly.entity_id
_entity_poly.type
_entity_poly.pdbx_seq_one_letter_code
_entity_poly.pdbx_strand_id
1 'polypeptide(L)'
;LLLEGAGEATVATLADVYPNLLPAGQERRQALRTLGVQRLPLAEAIESLAGTERPTHWWHRLYDSLTGTDPEALGGLPVPLADGLTVTGPRQVLLPLPDSDPARIARLGLRVAHPEAAHPLLEKLGATPATPRAVLTTPQVRAAVAASLDDDEAWHEDEEAALTPDELAATVLALVRDAHLAPGDEPWLAALALSDEDGELAPAGELVYPGSPFEQVIREGELAACDAGLAERWGEQPLTAVGVQANFALVRAADVVLDPDELEPRDSDYPEPDDPGLLDAVDVWCEDVLDRLDEEPPVPPVVTELIGVRDLDLVADDAWPQALAMLAQPPLRDALTQPARILLPDGGTQQVRPYTAWWLRGNPVLDGRRPAGLRAAGGDPLLAGLYEPADTASVTDDQVLRALGVRTSAAALLDEPGGAAELLTRLADPDLPVTAPQLHALYGLLSALDPEQVTLPDDLRAVVDGEVAVVDAADALVADAPDLIPLAAGRPLLPVRPSAAADLAELLQVPRLSEAYEAPVTAPGEPREVPQPVRTLLGPATPATYEEHDELVLNGVELDWRRTPDGVLHAATLEGVAAGLAWAAGQWSRRFEAAALLEDPTRTEELAQDRWFD
;
A
#
# COMPACT_ATOMS: atom_id res chain seq x y z
N LEU A 1 -53.38 -35.19 37.56
CA LEU A 1 -52.81 -34.42 36.43
C LEU A 1 -52.19 -35.40 35.45
N LEU A 2 -52.34 -35.19 34.15
CA LEU A 2 -51.74 -36.03 33.12
C LEU A 2 -50.90 -35.15 32.18
N LEU A 3 -49.64 -35.53 31.93
CA LEU A 3 -48.73 -34.82 31.04
C LEU A 3 -48.86 -35.36 29.61
N GLU A 4 -48.96 -34.46 28.62
CA GLU A 4 -49.06 -34.83 27.21
C GLU A 4 -47.73 -34.64 26.49
N GLY A 5 -47.38 -35.57 25.60
CA GLY A 5 -46.18 -35.46 24.78
C GLY A 5 -44.85 -35.76 25.49
N ALA A 6 -44.90 -36.35 26.69
CA ALA A 6 -43.73 -36.65 27.51
C ALA A 6 -43.50 -38.16 27.70
N GLY A 7 -42.23 -38.58 27.77
CA GLY A 7 -41.84 -39.96 28.02
C GLY A 7 -41.91 -40.35 29.51
N GLU A 8 -41.73 -41.65 29.80
CA GLU A 8 -41.74 -42.18 31.17
C GLU A 8 -40.70 -41.52 32.09
N ALA A 9 -39.48 -41.30 31.58
CA ALA A 9 -38.40 -40.64 32.31
C ALA A 9 -38.72 -39.16 32.63
N THR A 10 -39.34 -38.44 31.69
CA THR A 10 -39.76 -37.04 31.89
C THR A 10 -40.87 -36.93 32.93
N VAL A 11 -41.88 -37.82 32.85
CA VAL A 11 -42.97 -37.88 33.84
C VAL A 11 -42.43 -38.23 35.24
N ALA A 12 -41.48 -39.17 35.33
CA ALA A 12 -40.86 -39.52 36.61
C ALA A 12 -40.09 -38.34 37.23
N THR A 13 -39.35 -37.58 36.42
CA THR A 13 -38.59 -36.41 36.89
C THR A 13 -39.52 -35.26 37.29
N LEU A 14 -40.56 -35.00 36.51
CA LEU A 14 -41.55 -33.95 36.80
C LEU A 14 -42.46 -34.29 37.99
N ALA A 15 -42.62 -35.56 38.36
CA ALA A 15 -43.38 -35.95 39.55
C ALA A 15 -42.78 -35.39 40.86
N ASP A 16 -41.48 -35.07 40.87
CA ASP A 16 -40.81 -34.38 41.99
C ASP A 16 -41.40 -32.97 42.24
N VAL A 17 -41.99 -32.35 41.21
CA VAL A 17 -42.61 -31.01 41.23
C VAL A 17 -44.14 -31.10 41.22
N TYR A 18 -44.71 -32.09 40.52
CA TYR A 18 -46.15 -32.33 40.45
C TYR A 18 -46.56 -33.59 41.23
N PRO A 19 -46.95 -33.49 42.51
CA PRO A 19 -47.24 -34.65 43.36
C PRO A 19 -48.45 -35.49 42.90
N ASN A 20 -49.30 -34.96 42.01
CA ASN A 20 -50.51 -35.62 41.51
C ASN A 20 -50.39 -36.04 40.03
N LEU A 21 -49.17 -36.22 39.51
CA LEU A 21 -48.91 -36.65 38.13
C LEU A 21 -49.16 -38.15 37.95
N LEU A 22 -49.97 -38.52 36.96
CA LEU A 22 -50.21 -39.93 36.61
C LEU A 22 -49.02 -40.51 35.83
N PRO A 23 -48.80 -41.85 35.88
CA PRO A 23 -47.76 -42.51 35.07
C PRO A 23 -47.90 -42.22 33.57
N ALA A 24 -46.78 -42.26 32.84
CA ALA A 24 -46.75 -42.07 31.39
C ALA A 24 -47.55 -43.16 30.63
N GLY A 25 -47.92 -42.88 29.37
CA GLY A 25 -48.64 -43.83 28.50
C GLY A 25 -50.14 -43.95 28.77
N GLN A 26 -50.68 -43.13 29.68
CA GLN A 26 -52.09 -43.12 30.06
C GLN A 26 -52.92 -42.14 29.21
N GLU A 27 -52.29 -41.30 28.39
CA GLU A 27 -52.88 -40.20 27.62
C GLU A 27 -53.92 -40.63 26.58
N ARG A 28 -53.85 -41.90 26.14
CA ARG A 28 -54.77 -42.51 25.17
C ARG A 28 -55.98 -43.19 25.82
N ARG A 29 -56.06 -43.29 27.16
CA ARG A 29 -57.18 -43.97 27.84
C ARG A 29 -58.44 -43.10 27.89
N GLN A 30 -59.47 -43.51 27.17
CA GLN A 30 -60.77 -42.81 27.12
C GLN A 30 -61.43 -42.65 28.51
N ALA A 31 -61.25 -43.62 29.41
CA ALA A 31 -61.78 -43.56 30.78
C ALA A 31 -61.27 -42.33 31.57
N LEU A 32 -60.01 -41.91 31.36
CA LEU A 32 -59.45 -40.73 32.05
C LEU A 32 -60.04 -39.42 31.53
N ARG A 33 -60.47 -39.38 30.26
CA ARG A 33 -61.22 -38.25 29.69
C ARG A 33 -62.61 -38.14 30.30
N THR A 34 -63.32 -39.26 30.46
CA THR A 34 -64.64 -39.31 31.10
C THR A 34 -64.59 -38.90 32.58
N LEU A 35 -63.49 -39.21 33.28
CA LEU A 35 -63.26 -38.83 34.67
C LEU A 35 -62.79 -37.37 34.85
N GLY A 36 -62.65 -36.60 33.78
CA GLY A 36 -62.28 -35.18 33.85
C GLY A 36 -60.85 -34.92 34.34
N VAL A 37 -59.92 -35.87 34.13
CA VAL A 37 -58.52 -35.69 34.53
C VAL A 37 -57.90 -34.55 33.75
N GLN A 38 -57.38 -33.53 34.45
CA GLN A 38 -56.69 -32.39 33.84
C GLN A 38 -55.47 -32.85 33.05
N ARG A 39 -55.33 -32.31 31.83
CA ARG A 39 -54.24 -32.59 30.89
C ARG A 39 -53.39 -31.33 30.76
N LEU A 40 -52.09 -31.49 30.91
CA LEU A 40 -51.10 -30.41 30.83
C LEU A 40 -50.19 -30.70 29.63
N PRO A 41 -50.14 -29.82 28.63
CA PRO A 41 -49.14 -29.88 27.57
C PRO A 41 -47.73 -29.77 28.15
N LEU A 42 -46.75 -30.44 27.54
CA LEU A 42 -45.36 -30.39 28.00
C LEU A 42 -44.79 -28.97 28.03
N ALA A 43 -45.12 -28.13 27.05
CA ALA A 43 -44.68 -26.74 27.00
C ALA A 43 -45.17 -25.94 28.24
N GLU A 44 -46.46 -26.05 28.58
CA GLU A 44 -47.03 -25.41 29.77
C GLU A 44 -46.41 -25.95 31.07
N ALA A 45 -46.11 -27.25 31.13
CA ALA A 45 -45.40 -27.84 32.27
C ALA A 45 -44.01 -27.22 32.43
N ILE A 46 -43.25 -27.10 31.34
CA ILE A 46 -41.91 -26.51 31.34
C ILE A 46 -41.93 -25.04 31.74
N GLU A 47 -42.86 -24.24 31.19
CA GLU A 47 -43.01 -22.83 31.54
C GLU A 47 -43.29 -22.65 33.04
N SER A 48 -44.09 -23.53 33.64
CA SER A 48 -44.40 -23.47 35.06
C SER A 48 -43.25 -23.93 35.98
N LEU A 49 -42.13 -24.42 35.43
CA LEU A 49 -40.90 -24.66 36.19
C LEU A 49 -40.13 -23.37 36.49
N ALA A 50 -40.44 -22.26 35.80
CA ALA A 50 -39.82 -20.96 36.07
C ALA A 50 -40.01 -20.56 37.54
N GLY A 51 -38.93 -20.14 38.20
CA GLY A 51 -38.93 -19.79 39.64
C GLY A 51 -38.93 -20.99 40.60
N THR A 52 -38.83 -22.23 40.11
CA THR A 52 -38.68 -23.40 40.99
C THR A 52 -37.23 -23.55 41.45
N GLU A 53 -37.01 -23.64 42.75
CA GLU A 53 -35.69 -23.96 43.31
C GLU A 53 -35.46 -25.47 43.34
N ARG A 54 -34.50 -25.94 42.54
CA ARG A 54 -34.05 -27.35 42.52
C ARG A 54 -32.53 -27.42 42.45
N PRO A 55 -31.92 -28.48 43.00
CA PRO A 55 -30.49 -28.73 42.83
C PRO A 55 -30.10 -28.79 41.34
N THR A 56 -28.93 -28.28 41.00
CA THR A 56 -28.32 -28.28 39.65
C THR A 56 -28.34 -29.64 38.96
N HIS A 57 -27.98 -30.72 39.67
CA HIS A 57 -28.04 -32.08 39.13
C HIS A 57 -29.47 -32.56 38.80
N TRP A 58 -30.50 -31.99 39.42
CA TRP A 58 -31.90 -32.30 39.09
C TRP A 58 -32.24 -31.78 37.69
N TRP A 59 -31.77 -30.57 37.35
CA TRP A 59 -31.96 -29.97 36.03
C TRP A 59 -31.28 -30.78 34.93
N HIS A 60 -30.05 -31.26 35.18
CA HIS A 60 -29.37 -32.15 34.24
C HIS A 60 -30.18 -33.43 33.95
N ARG A 61 -30.77 -34.06 34.98
CA ARG A 61 -31.65 -35.24 34.79
C ARG A 61 -32.90 -34.90 34.00
N LEU A 62 -33.49 -33.72 34.24
CA LEU A 62 -34.63 -33.24 33.46
C LEU A 62 -34.24 -33.08 31.99
N TYR A 63 -33.11 -32.44 31.70
CA TYR A 63 -32.62 -32.24 30.33
C TYR A 63 -32.32 -33.56 29.62
N ASP A 64 -31.68 -34.51 30.30
CA ASP A 64 -31.45 -35.86 29.79
C ASP A 64 -32.77 -36.54 29.43
N SER A 65 -33.78 -36.44 30.31
CA SER A 65 -35.11 -37.02 30.08
C SER A 65 -35.90 -36.37 28.93
N LEU A 66 -35.55 -35.15 28.53
CA LEU A 66 -36.21 -34.40 27.44
C LEU A 66 -35.53 -34.64 26.09
N THR A 67 -34.43 -35.39 26.04
CA THR A 67 -33.72 -35.71 24.81
C THR A 67 -34.63 -36.40 23.79
N GLY A 68 -34.71 -35.85 22.58
CA GLY A 68 -35.57 -36.36 21.50
C GLY A 68 -37.00 -35.79 21.48
N THR A 69 -37.32 -34.88 22.42
CA THR A 69 -38.54 -34.07 22.38
C THR A 69 -38.42 -32.97 21.32
N ASP A 70 -39.56 -32.52 20.79
CA ASP A 70 -39.64 -31.39 19.87
C ASP A 70 -39.06 -30.10 20.49
N PRO A 71 -38.01 -29.50 19.90
CA PRO A 71 -37.38 -28.27 20.41
C PRO A 71 -38.34 -27.10 20.60
N GLU A 72 -39.41 -26.98 19.80
CA GLU A 72 -40.37 -25.87 19.92
C GLU A 72 -41.07 -25.86 21.28
N ALA A 73 -41.30 -27.04 21.86
CA ALA A 73 -41.94 -27.18 23.17
C ALA A 73 -40.99 -26.89 24.35
N LEU A 74 -39.69 -26.70 24.10
CA LEU A 74 -38.64 -26.58 25.13
C LEU A 74 -38.06 -25.16 25.24
N GLY A 75 -38.61 -24.17 24.52
CA GLY A 75 -38.05 -22.81 24.48
C GLY A 75 -38.01 -22.09 25.83
N GLY A 76 -38.95 -22.40 26.75
CA GLY A 76 -39.05 -21.81 28.09
C GLY A 76 -38.30 -22.56 29.19
N LEU A 77 -37.40 -23.48 28.85
CA LEU A 77 -36.72 -24.33 29.81
C LEU A 77 -35.82 -23.51 30.75
N PRO A 78 -36.03 -23.55 32.09
CA PRO A 78 -35.16 -22.85 33.03
C PRO A 78 -33.74 -23.43 33.00
N VAL A 79 -32.74 -22.56 33.06
CA VAL A 79 -31.31 -22.91 33.08
C VAL A 79 -30.63 -22.31 34.31
N PRO A 80 -30.16 -23.14 35.26
CA PRO A 80 -29.33 -22.69 36.36
C PRO A 80 -28.00 -22.17 35.84
N LEU A 81 -27.58 -21.02 36.35
CA LEU A 81 -26.34 -20.34 35.98
C LEU A 81 -25.24 -20.52 37.05
N ALA A 82 -24.00 -20.26 36.66
CA ALA A 82 -22.82 -20.35 37.52
C ALA A 82 -22.82 -19.30 38.65
N ASP A 83 -23.51 -18.16 38.46
CA ASP A 83 -23.73 -17.11 39.47
C ASP A 83 -24.82 -17.48 40.50
N GLY A 84 -25.46 -18.65 40.37
CA GLY A 84 -26.53 -19.12 41.23
C GLY A 84 -27.93 -18.65 40.83
N LEU A 85 -28.05 -17.78 39.81
CA LEU A 85 -29.33 -17.37 39.26
C LEU A 85 -29.89 -18.47 38.32
N THR A 86 -31.15 -18.32 37.94
CA THR A 86 -31.79 -19.18 36.94
C THR A 86 -32.46 -18.30 35.90
N VAL A 87 -32.15 -18.55 34.62
CA VAL A 87 -32.77 -17.82 33.50
C VAL A 87 -33.78 -18.70 32.79
N THR A 88 -34.78 -18.08 32.18
CA THR A 88 -35.79 -18.78 31.39
C THR A 88 -35.33 -18.86 29.94
N GLY A 89 -35.14 -20.09 29.45
CA GLY A 89 -34.75 -20.38 28.09
C GLY A 89 -33.23 -20.53 27.91
N PRO A 90 -32.78 -21.50 27.10
CA PRO A 90 -31.35 -21.77 26.89
C PRO A 90 -30.68 -20.84 25.86
N ARG A 91 -31.46 -20.03 25.13
CA ARG A 91 -30.89 -19.07 24.18
C ARG A 91 -30.08 -18.01 24.93
N GLN A 92 -28.94 -17.61 24.36
CA GLN A 92 -28.01 -16.66 24.98
C GLN A 92 -27.35 -17.18 26.28
N VAL A 93 -27.45 -18.48 26.56
CA VAL A 93 -26.68 -19.12 27.64
C VAL A 93 -25.41 -19.73 27.05
N LEU A 94 -24.29 -19.50 27.73
CA LEU A 94 -23.00 -20.09 27.43
C LEU A 94 -22.83 -21.42 28.18
N LEU A 95 -22.42 -22.46 27.47
CA LEU A 95 -22.10 -23.77 28.07
C LEU A 95 -20.63 -23.80 28.48
N PRO A 96 -20.31 -24.11 29.75
CA PRO A 96 -18.94 -24.14 30.21
C PRO A 96 -18.14 -25.22 29.47
N LEU A 97 -16.92 -24.87 29.07
CA LEU A 97 -15.98 -25.83 28.48
C LEU A 97 -15.21 -26.59 29.58
N PRO A 98 -14.67 -27.78 29.27
CA PRO A 98 -13.67 -28.41 30.14
C PRO A 98 -12.54 -27.43 30.44
N ASP A 99 -12.08 -27.40 31.69
CA ASP A 99 -10.98 -26.53 32.17
C ASP A 99 -11.23 -25.01 32.11
N SER A 100 -12.45 -24.57 31.77
CA SER A 100 -12.87 -23.15 31.90
C SER A 100 -13.18 -22.79 33.36
N ASP A 101 -13.20 -21.48 33.66
CA ASP A 101 -13.67 -20.92 34.94
C ASP A 101 -15.03 -20.20 34.75
N PRO A 102 -16.16 -20.91 34.91
CA PRO A 102 -17.49 -20.38 34.67
C PRO A 102 -17.86 -19.22 35.59
N ALA A 103 -17.30 -19.18 36.80
CA ALA A 103 -17.54 -18.11 37.76
C ALA A 103 -16.87 -16.80 37.29
N ARG A 104 -15.62 -16.89 36.80
CA ARG A 104 -14.93 -15.74 36.20
C ARG A 104 -15.65 -15.20 34.96
N ILE A 105 -16.14 -16.09 34.08
CA ILE A 105 -16.92 -15.67 32.90
C ILE A 105 -18.24 -15.02 33.32
N ALA A 106 -18.91 -15.53 34.36
CA ALA A 106 -20.14 -14.93 34.87
C ALA A 106 -19.93 -13.51 35.44
N ARG A 107 -18.75 -13.21 36.02
CA ARG A 107 -18.38 -11.84 36.46
C ARG A 107 -18.28 -10.83 35.31
N LEU A 108 -18.19 -11.27 34.05
CA LEU A 108 -18.32 -10.41 32.85
C LEU A 108 -19.79 -10.09 32.51
N GLY A 109 -20.75 -10.42 33.39
CA GLY A 109 -22.18 -10.25 33.14
C GLY A 109 -22.78 -11.29 32.19
N LEU A 110 -22.07 -12.40 31.96
CA LEU A 110 -22.46 -13.44 31.02
C LEU A 110 -23.26 -14.55 31.67
N ARG A 111 -24.29 -15.02 30.96
CA ARG A 111 -25.14 -16.12 31.40
C ARG A 111 -24.46 -17.45 31.11
N VAL A 112 -23.65 -17.96 32.05
CA VAL A 112 -22.99 -19.26 31.90
C VAL A 112 -23.77 -20.33 32.65
N ALA A 113 -24.15 -21.41 31.98
CA ALA A 113 -24.83 -22.54 32.61
C ALA A 113 -23.97 -23.12 33.75
N HIS A 114 -24.62 -23.49 34.85
CA HIS A 114 -23.93 -24.15 35.96
C HIS A 114 -23.30 -25.47 35.46
N PRO A 115 -22.03 -25.79 35.79
CA PRO A 115 -21.34 -26.97 35.26
C PRO A 115 -22.08 -28.29 35.45
N GLU A 116 -22.68 -28.49 36.63
CA GLU A 116 -23.49 -29.69 36.91
C GLU A 116 -24.84 -29.76 36.16
N ALA A 117 -25.31 -28.64 35.59
CA ALA A 117 -26.54 -28.56 34.81
C ALA A 117 -26.26 -28.50 33.29
N ALA A 118 -25.02 -28.28 32.87
CA ALA A 118 -24.62 -28.21 31.47
C ALA A 118 -24.95 -29.51 30.73
N HIS A 119 -25.65 -29.43 29.60
CA HIS A 119 -26.14 -30.61 28.88
C HIS A 119 -26.23 -30.37 27.37
N PRO A 120 -25.92 -31.36 26.50
CA PRO A 120 -26.00 -31.21 25.04
C PRO A 120 -27.38 -30.84 24.49
N LEU A 121 -28.45 -31.08 25.25
CA LEU A 121 -29.79 -30.61 24.88
C LEU A 121 -29.86 -29.08 24.84
N LEU A 122 -29.21 -28.39 25.77
CA LEU A 122 -29.22 -26.92 25.83
C LEU A 122 -28.60 -26.33 24.56
N GLU A 123 -27.52 -26.94 24.07
CA GLU A 123 -26.87 -26.54 22.80
C GLU A 123 -27.85 -26.66 21.63
N LYS A 124 -28.58 -27.78 21.53
CA LYS A 124 -29.62 -27.97 20.50
C LYS A 124 -30.76 -26.96 20.58
N LEU A 125 -30.99 -26.38 21.75
CA LEU A 125 -32.02 -25.37 22.00
C LEU A 125 -31.52 -23.92 21.84
N GLY A 126 -30.24 -23.74 21.50
CA GLY A 126 -29.65 -22.44 21.19
C GLY A 126 -28.70 -21.87 22.26
N ALA A 127 -28.30 -22.67 23.25
CA ALA A 127 -27.12 -22.35 24.05
C ALA A 127 -25.85 -22.53 23.20
N THR A 128 -24.79 -21.78 23.47
CA THR A 128 -23.53 -21.87 22.71
C THR A 128 -22.38 -22.27 23.61
N PRO A 129 -21.41 -23.07 23.14
CA PRO A 129 -20.21 -23.34 23.92
C PRO A 129 -19.46 -22.04 24.26
N ALA A 130 -18.99 -21.92 25.50
CA ALA A 130 -18.20 -20.79 25.99
C ALA A 130 -16.75 -20.85 25.49
N THR A 131 -16.54 -20.91 24.17
CA THR A 131 -15.20 -20.82 23.60
C THR A 131 -14.61 -19.43 23.88
N PRO A 132 -13.28 -19.29 24.03
CA PRO A 132 -12.67 -17.99 24.32
C PRO A 132 -13.10 -16.89 23.33
N ARG A 133 -13.14 -17.21 22.03
CA ARG A 133 -13.63 -16.28 21.00
C ARG A 133 -15.12 -15.98 21.11
N ALA A 134 -15.97 -16.96 21.46
CA ALA A 134 -17.41 -16.72 21.64
C ALA A 134 -17.70 -15.86 22.87
N VAL A 135 -16.87 -15.94 23.92
CA VAL A 135 -16.96 -15.07 25.10
C VAL A 135 -16.52 -13.65 24.75
N LEU A 136 -15.38 -13.49 24.07
CA LEU A 136 -14.84 -12.18 23.69
C LEU A 136 -15.79 -11.38 22.81
N THR A 137 -16.45 -12.00 21.83
CA THR A 137 -17.32 -11.31 20.87
C THR A 137 -18.74 -11.03 21.41
N THR A 138 -18.98 -11.26 22.70
CA THR A 138 -20.25 -10.87 23.33
C THR A 138 -20.34 -9.35 23.52
N PRO A 139 -21.53 -8.76 23.37
CA PRO A 139 -21.73 -7.33 23.62
C PRO A 139 -21.33 -6.88 25.02
N GLN A 140 -21.48 -7.76 26.03
CA GLN A 140 -21.13 -7.47 27.42
C GLN A 140 -19.62 -7.29 27.61
N VAL A 141 -18.81 -8.17 27.02
CA VAL A 141 -17.35 -8.04 27.10
C VAL A 141 -16.87 -6.82 26.34
N ARG A 142 -17.44 -6.55 25.15
CA ARG A 142 -17.12 -5.33 24.40
C ARG A 142 -17.45 -4.06 25.17
N ALA A 143 -18.61 -4.01 25.84
CA ALA A 143 -18.98 -2.88 26.69
C ALA A 143 -18.06 -2.74 27.92
N ALA A 144 -17.69 -3.85 28.55
CA ALA A 144 -16.77 -3.83 29.69
C ALA A 144 -15.37 -3.33 29.31
N VAL A 145 -14.87 -3.72 28.13
CA VAL A 145 -13.59 -3.24 27.59
C VAL A 145 -13.65 -1.75 27.26
N ALA A 146 -14.71 -1.29 26.59
CA ALA A 146 -14.89 0.13 26.29
C ALA A 146 -14.92 1.00 27.55
N ALA A 147 -15.59 0.55 28.61
CA ALA A 147 -15.68 1.26 29.89
C ALA A 147 -14.49 1.00 30.83
N SER A 148 -13.42 0.32 30.38
CA SER A 148 -12.34 -0.14 31.28
C SER A 148 -11.41 0.98 31.75
N LEU A 149 -11.40 2.12 31.06
CA LEU A 149 -10.63 3.31 31.42
C LEU A 149 -11.41 4.25 32.37
N ASP A 150 -12.75 4.21 32.31
CA ASP A 150 -13.66 5.08 33.07
C ASP A 150 -13.84 4.61 34.53
N ASP A 151 -12.77 4.59 35.33
CA ASP A 151 -12.83 4.13 36.74
C ASP A 151 -13.43 5.19 37.71
N ASP A 152 -13.87 6.36 37.22
CA ASP A 152 -14.32 7.49 38.06
C ASP A 152 -15.86 7.62 38.22
N GLU A 153 -16.69 6.83 37.52
CA GLU A 153 -18.17 6.92 37.59
C GLU A 153 -18.88 5.73 38.27
N ALA A 154 -18.16 4.90 39.04
CA ALA A 154 -18.79 3.86 39.84
C ALA A 154 -19.40 4.41 41.16
N TRP A 155 -20.45 5.22 41.07
CA TRP A 155 -21.34 5.54 42.21
C TRP A 155 -22.61 4.68 42.18
N HIS A 156 -22.46 3.36 42.01
CA HIS A 156 -23.57 2.40 42.08
C HIS A 156 -23.36 1.41 43.23
N GLU A 157 -24.29 1.41 44.20
CA GLU A 157 -24.26 0.71 45.50
C GLU A 157 -24.22 -0.84 45.44
N ASP A 158 -23.96 -1.47 44.28
CA ASP A 158 -23.99 -2.93 44.06
C ASP A 158 -22.59 -3.53 43.69
N GLU A 159 -21.50 -2.89 44.12
CA GLU A 159 -20.10 -3.08 43.69
C GLU A 159 -19.37 -4.39 44.07
N GLU A 160 -19.92 -5.30 44.89
CA GLU A 160 -19.14 -6.48 45.32
C GLU A 160 -18.91 -7.56 44.23
N ALA A 161 -19.51 -7.43 43.03
CA ALA A 161 -19.50 -8.48 41.99
C ALA A 161 -18.73 -8.15 40.69
N ALA A 162 -18.45 -6.87 40.38
CA ALA A 162 -17.77 -6.47 39.15
C ALA A 162 -16.26 -6.83 39.17
N LEU A 163 -15.63 -6.89 38.00
CA LEU A 163 -14.18 -7.06 37.88
C LEU A 163 -13.51 -5.70 38.01
N THR A 164 -12.41 -5.63 38.76
CA THR A 164 -11.48 -4.48 38.70
C THR A 164 -10.84 -4.38 37.31
N PRO A 165 -10.30 -3.21 36.89
CA PRO A 165 -9.59 -3.07 35.61
C PRO A 165 -8.51 -4.13 35.39
N ASP A 166 -7.66 -4.39 36.40
CA ASP A 166 -6.64 -5.44 36.35
C ASP A 166 -7.21 -6.86 36.18
N GLU A 167 -8.31 -7.17 36.87
CA GLU A 167 -8.97 -8.47 36.75
C GLU A 167 -9.64 -8.65 35.38
N LEU A 168 -10.21 -7.57 34.83
CA LEU A 168 -10.77 -7.53 33.48
C LEU A 168 -9.67 -7.73 32.44
N ALA A 169 -8.58 -6.95 32.51
CA ALA A 169 -7.42 -7.08 31.62
C ALA A 169 -6.84 -8.48 31.65
N ALA A 170 -6.59 -9.05 32.84
CA ALA A 170 -6.09 -10.42 32.96
C ALA A 170 -7.07 -11.46 32.38
N THR A 171 -8.38 -11.23 32.48
CA THR A 171 -9.39 -12.13 31.93
C THR A 171 -9.47 -12.03 30.42
N VAL A 172 -9.45 -10.82 29.86
CA VAL A 172 -9.44 -10.58 28.41
C VAL A 172 -8.16 -11.13 27.79
N LEU A 173 -6.98 -10.85 28.35
CA LEU A 173 -5.70 -11.38 27.86
C LEU A 173 -5.64 -12.92 27.90
N ALA A 174 -6.24 -13.56 28.90
CA ALA A 174 -6.38 -15.02 28.93
C ALA A 174 -7.25 -15.51 27.77
N LEU A 175 -8.40 -14.88 27.54
CA LEU A 175 -9.30 -15.25 26.45
C LEU A 175 -8.66 -15.03 25.08
N VAL A 176 -7.90 -13.94 24.90
CA VAL A 176 -7.17 -13.60 23.68
C VAL A 176 -6.10 -14.65 23.37
N ARG A 177 -5.30 -15.02 24.39
CA ARG A 177 -4.30 -16.09 24.29
C ARG A 177 -4.95 -17.43 23.92
N ASP A 178 -6.03 -17.80 24.62
CA ASP A 178 -6.69 -19.10 24.45
C ASP A 178 -7.52 -19.15 23.15
N ALA A 179 -7.92 -18.01 22.60
CA ALA A 179 -8.50 -17.86 21.27
C ALA A 179 -7.45 -17.84 20.15
N HIS A 180 -6.16 -17.69 20.49
CA HIS A 180 -5.05 -17.51 19.54
C HIS A 180 -5.26 -16.34 18.57
N LEU A 181 -5.76 -15.20 19.06
CA LEU A 181 -5.99 -14.04 18.20
C LEU A 181 -4.68 -13.45 17.68
N ALA A 182 -4.63 -13.09 16.41
CA ALA A 182 -3.55 -12.30 15.85
C ALA A 182 -3.81 -10.79 16.06
N PRO A 183 -2.77 -9.94 16.02
CA PRO A 183 -2.95 -8.49 15.94
C PRO A 183 -3.91 -8.11 14.81
N GLY A 184 -4.90 -7.28 15.11
CA GLY A 184 -5.93 -6.84 14.16
C GLY A 184 -7.13 -7.78 13.96
N ASP A 185 -7.16 -8.96 14.60
CA ASP A 185 -8.33 -9.86 14.51
C ASP A 185 -9.61 -9.27 15.13
N GLU A 186 -9.46 -8.53 16.24
CA GLU A 186 -10.54 -7.90 17.00
C GLU A 186 -10.10 -6.49 17.46
N PRO A 187 -10.08 -5.49 16.56
CA PRO A 187 -9.39 -4.22 16.83
C PRO A 187 -9.98 -3.37 17.97
N TRP A 188 -11.26 -3.56 18.30
CA TRP A 188 -11.91 -2.90 19.43
C TRP A 188 -11.27 -3.24 20.79
N LEU A 189 -10.45 -4.30 20.86
CA LEU A 189 -9.68 -4.64 22.05
C LEU A 189 -8.60 -3.60 22.39
N ALA A 190 -8.23 -2.72 21.46
CA ALA A 190 -7.33 -1.59 21.69
C ALA A 190 -7.83 -0.61 22.76
N ALA A 191 -9.12 -0.60 23.06
CA ALA A 191 -9.72 0.16 24.16
C ALA A 191 -9.44 -0.43 25.55
N LEU A 192 -8.91 -1.66 25.65
CA LEU A 192 -8.67 -2.30 26.94
C LEU A 192 -7.64 -1.49 27.74
N ALA A 193 -8.04 -0.99 28.90
CA ALA A 193 -7.15 -0.32 29.82
C ALA A 193 -6.08 -1.30 30.34
N LEU A 194 -4.82 -0.94 30.15
CA LEU A 194 -3.64 -1.63 30.66
C LEU A 194 -2.77 -0.62 31.40
N SER A 195 -2.01 -1.10 32.38
CA SER A 195 -1.01 -0.27 33.04
C SER A 195 0.18 0.00 32.11
N ASP A 196 0.62 1.25 32.07
CA ASP A 196 1.88 1.66 31.48
C ASP A 196 3.07 1.43 32.44
N GLU A 197 4.26 1.89 32.05
CA GLU A 197 5.49 1.79 32.82
C GLU A 197 5.51 2.58 34.14
N ASP A 198 4.64 3.59 34.28
CA ASP A 198 4.45 4.38 35.49
C ASP A 198 3.31 3.82 36.38
N GLY A 199 2.56 2.86 35.86
CA GLY A 199 1.41 2.23 36.51
C GLY A 199 0.10 3.00 36.33
N GLU A 200 0.06 3.96 35.41
CA GLU A 200 -1.16 4.68 35.01
C GLU A 200 -1.93 3.83 33.96
N LEU A 201 -3.25 3.93 33.96
CA LEU A 201 -4.09 3.20 33.01
C LEU A 201 -4.14 3.96 31.68
N ALA A 202 -3.85 3.27 30.59
CA ALA A 202 -4.00 3.76 29.24
C ALA A 202 -4.64 2.70 28.34
N PRO A 203 -5.33 3.09 27.25
CA PRO A 203 -5.80 2.15 26.24
C PRO A 203 -4.64 1.32 25.68
N ALA A 204 -4.83 0.02 25.52
CA ALA A 204 -3.82 -0.87 24.97
C ALA A 204 -3.28 -0.40 23.60
N GLY A 205 -4.13 0.22 22.77
CA GLY A 205 -3.75 0.77 21.47
C GLY A 205 -2.79 1.98 21.51
N GLU A 206 -2.64 2.61 22.67
CA GLU A 206 -1.75 3.75 22.90
C GLU A 206 -0.44 3.36 23.59
N LEU A 207 -0.24 2.07 23.87
CA LEU A 207 0.96 1.55 24.51
C LEU A 207 1.92 0.95 23.49
N VAL A 208 3.22 1.10 23.74
CA VAL A 208 4.28 0.39 23.00
C VAL A 208 4.74 -0.85 23.77
N TYR A 209 5.02 -1.94 23.05
CA TYR A 209 5.54 -3.16 23.66
C TYR A 209 7.03 -2.96 24.01
N PRO A 210 7.43 -3.19 25.28
CA PRO A 210 8.79 -2.93 25.74
C PRO A 210 9.82 -3.85 25.06
N GLY A 211 10.90 -3.27 24.57
CA GLY A 211 11.98 -3.90 23.82
C GLY A 211 11.65 -4.21 22.36
N SER A 212 10.47 -3.82 21.85
CA SER A 212 10.08 -4.09 20.48
C SER A 212 10.91 -3.30 19.45
N PRO A 213 10.98 -3.75 18.18
CA PRO A 213 11.61 -2.97 17.12
C PRO A 213 10.99 -1.58 16.94
N PHE A 214 9.70 -1.40 17.24
CA PHE A 214 9.02 -0.11 17.16
C PHE A 214 9.45 0.85 18.28
N GLU A 215 9.50 0.37 19.52
CA GLU A 215 10.01 1.17 20.65
C GLU A 215 11.44 1.69 20.38
N GLN A 216 12.28 0.89 19.72
CA GLN A 216 13.66 1.25 19.40
C GLN A 216 13.79 2.36 18.35
N VAL A 217 12.75 2.66 17.58
CA VAL A 217 12.82 3.68 16.50
C VAL A 217 12.06 4.96 16.80
N ILE A 218 11.14 4.96 17.77
CA ILE A 218 10.42 6.17 18.18
C ILE A 218 11.26 6.98 19.16
N ARG A 219 10.98 8.29 19.28
CA ARG A 219 11.62 9.14 20.28
C ARG A 219 11.14 8.74 21.69
N GLU A 220 12.07 8.82 22.64
CA GLU A 220 11.81 8.50 24.04
C GLU A 220 10.69 9.42 24.60
N GLY A 221 9.67 8.82 25.21
CA GLY A 221 8.56 9.54 25.86
C GLY A 221 7.42 9.99 24.94
N GLU A 222 7.43 9.65 23.65
CA GLU A 222 6.30 9.94 22.74
C GLU A 222 5.13 8.97 22.95
N LEU A 223 5.42 7.70 23.26
CA LEU A 223 4.43 6.69 23.66
C LEU A 223 4.89 6.00 24.93
N ALA A 224 3.95 5.77 25.85
CA ALA A 224 4.23 5.06 27.09
C ALA A 224 4.42 3.55 26.82
N ALA A 225 5.44 2.95 27.45
CA ALA A 225 5.64 1.51 27.36
C ALA A 225 4.59 0.76 28.20
N CYS A 226 4.13 -0.38 27.71
CA CYS A 226 3.31 -1.31 28.47
C CYS A 226 4.09 -1.83 29.70
N ASP A 227 3.43 -1.94 30.86
CA ASP A 227 4.06 -2.42 32.10
C ASP A 227 4.90 -3.68 31.87
N ALA A 228 6.17 -3.64 32.33
CA ALA A 228 7.10 -4.74 32.15
C ALA A 228 6.63 -6.04 32.83
N GLY A 229 5.86 -5.93 33.93
CA GLY A 229 5.25 -7.07 34.61
C GLY A 229 4.14 -7.76 33.80
N LEU A 230 3.35 -6.98 33.06
CA LEU A 230 2.39 -7.51 32.08
C LEU A 230 3.12 -8.18 30.92
N ALA A 231 4.15 -7.54 30.37
CA ALA A 231 4.97 -8.09 29.28
C ALA A 231 5.64 -9.42 29.67
N GLU A 232 6.24 -9.51 30.86
CA GLU A 232 6.86 -10.75 31.36
C GLU A 232 5.83 -11.88 31.54
N ARG A 233 4.62 -11.54 32.00
CA ARG A 233 3.56 -12.52 32.30
C ARG A 233 2.87 -13.06 31.07
N TRP A 234 2.51 -12.18 30.13
CA TRP A 234 1.66 -12.51 28.99
C TRP A 234 2.46 -12.74 27.70
N GLY A 235 3.64 -12.14 27.59
CA GLY A 235 4.43 -12.12 26.37
C GLY A 235 3.80 -11.26 25.28
N GLU A 236 4.47 -11.22 24.13
CA GLU A 236 4.14 -10.32 23.01
C GLU A 236 2.79 -10.63 22.36
N GLN A 237 2.46 -11.90 22.12
CA GLN A 237 1.30 -12.25 21.29
C GLN A 237 -0.06 -11.80 21.89
N PRO A 238 -0.39 -12.01 23.18
CA PRO A 238 -1.65 -11.53 23.73
C PRO A 238 -1.72 -10.00 23.81
N LEU A 239 -0.60 -9.33 24.12
CA LEU A 239 -0.55 -7.87 24.25
C LEU A 239 -0.69 -7.17 22.89
N THR A 240 0.02 -7.66 21.87
CA THR A 240 -0.11 -7.15 20.50
C THR A 240 -1.48 -7.47 19.89
N ALA A 241 -2.11 -8.58 20.28
CA ALA A 241 -3.46 -8.92 19.85
C ALA A 241 -4.55 -7.99 20.42
N VAL A 242 -4.32 -7.38 21.59
CA VAL A 242 -5.18 -6.33 22.13
C VAL A 242 -4.77 -4.91 21.72
N GLY A 243 -3.74 -4.74 20.88
CA GLY A 243 -3.39 -3.44 20.30
C GLY A 243 -2.08 -2.81 20.77
N VAL A 244 -1.37 -3.39 21.76
CA VAL A 244 -0.06 -2.88 22.18
C VAL A 244 0.92 -2.95 21.01
N GLN A 245 1.50 -1.81 20.64
CA GLN A 245 2.28 -1.69 19.41
C GLN A 245 3.67 -2.31 19.55
N ALA A 246 3.98 -3.37 18.80
CA ALA A 246 5.35 -3.92 18.68
C ALA A 246 6.00 -3.62 17.31
N ASN A 247 5.21 -3.11 16.37
CA ASN A 247 5.60 -2.68 15.02
C ASN A 247 4.69 -1.49 14.65
N PHE A 248 5.00 -0.77 13.57
CA PHE A 248 4.11 0.25 13.03
C PHE A 248 2.71 -0.33 12.77
N ALA A 249 1.69 0.44 13.16
CA ALA A 249 0.29 0.10 12.92
C ALA A 249 -0.21 0.64 11.55
N LEU A 250 -1.18 -0.06 10.98
CA LEU A 250 -1.84 0.35 9.74
C LEU A 250 -3.24 0.87 10.05
N VAL A 251 -3.54 2.05 9.54
CA VAL A 251 -4.91 2.56 9.40
C VAL A 251 -5.48 2.02 8.09
N ARG A 252 -6.68 1.44 8.15
CA ARG A 252 -7.41 0.86 7.01
C ARG A 252 -8.86 1.30 7.03
N ALA A 253 -9.19 2.27 6.19
CA ALA A 253 -10.53 2.82 6.08
C ALA A 253 -11.10 2.58 4.67
N ALA A 254 -12.36 2.17 4.58
CA ALA A 254 -13.06 1.99 3.32
C ALA A 254 -13.96 3.20 3.03
N ASP A 255 -14.12 3.53 1.76
CA ASP A 255 -15.02 4.59 1.29
C ASP A 255 -14.81 5.94 2.00
N VAL A 256 -13.55 6.38 2.09
CA VAL A 256 -13.17 7.66 2.73
C VAL A 256 -13.48 8.83 1.80
N VAL A 257 -14.35 9.73 2.24
CA VAL A 257 -14.63 10.98 1.52
C VAL A 257 -13.41 11.90 1.61
N LEU A 258 -12.94 12.41 0.49
CA LEU A 258 -11.82 13.34 0.41
C LEU A 258 -12.27 14.78 0.67
N ASP A 259 -12.63 15.04 1.93
CA ASP A 259 -12.90 16.37 2.46
C ASP A 259 -11.86 16.67 3.56
N PRO A 260 -10.89 17.58 3.34
CA PRO A 260 -9.84 17.88 4.32
C PRO A 260 -10.39 18.25 5.71
N ASP A 261 -11.53 18.94 5.76
CA ASP A 261 -12.16 19.38 7.01
C ASP A 261 -12.79 18.22 7.81
N GLU A 262 -13.03 17.05 7.18
CA GLU A 262 -13.59 15.86 7.83
C GLU A 262 -12.54 14.82 8.23
N LEU A 263 -11.26 15.05 7.88
CA LEU A 263 -10.15 14.12 8.13
C LEU A 263 -9.39 14.44 9.44
N GLU A 264 -10.13 14.72 10.51
CA GLU A 264 -9.58 14.86 11.86
C GLU A 264 -9.73 13.54 12.65
N PRO A 265 -8.86 13.26 13.64
CA PRO A 265 -9.05 12.12 14.55
C PRO A 265 -10.45 12.14 15.17
N ARG A 266 -11.10 10.98 15.21
CA ARG A 266 -12.40 10.83 15.88
C ARG A 266 -12.25 11.05 17.38
N ASP A 267 -13.32 11.59 17.98
CA ASP A 267 -13.47 11.65 19.44
C ASP A 267 -13.80 10.24 19.97
N SER A 268 -12.77 9.41 20.11
CA SER A 268 -12.84 8.04 20.64
C SER A 268 -11.80 7.81 21.72
N ASP A 269 -12.10 6.93 22.66
CA ASP A 269 -11.25 6.64 23.83
C ASP A 269 -9.94 5.91 23.48
N TYR A 270 -9.76 5.53 22.21
CA TYR A 270 -8.60 4.80 21.72
C TYR A 270 -8.43 5.04 20.21
N PRO A 271 -7.23 4.79 19.65
CA PRO A 271 -6.97 4.91 18.22
C PRO A 271 -7.65 3.78 17.42
N GLU A 272 -8.81 4.05 16.84
CA GLU A 272 -9.53 3.08 16.01
C GLU A 272 -8.76 2.75 14.70
N PRO A 273 -8.64 1.48 14.30
CA PRO A 273 -7.83 1.09 13.14
C PRO A 273 -8.37 1.59 11.79
N ASP A 274 -9.62 2.05 11.73
CA ASP A 274 -10.29 2.53 10.52
C ASP A 274 -10.56 4.04 10.56
N ASP A 275 -9.90 4.75 11.49
CA ASP A 275 -9.94 6.20 11.56
C ASP A 275 -8.79 6.81 10.76
N PRO A 276 -9.06 7.38 9.57
CA PRO A 276 -8.05 8.05 8.76
C PRO A 276 -7.43 9.27 9.45
N GLY A 277 -8.14 9.91 10.39
CA GLY A 277 -7.67 11.09 11.11
C GLY A 277 -6.43 10.85 11.97
N LEU A 278 -6.16 9.58 12.32
CA LEU A 278 -4.97 9.16 13.06
C LEU A 278 -3.66 9.25 12.25
N LEU A 279 -3.75 9.56 10.96
CA LEU A 279 -2.60 9.72 10.09
C LEU A 279 -2.15 11.19 10.10
N ASP A 280 -0.90 11.43 10.48
CA ASP A 280 -0.30 12.77 10.55
C ASP A 280 -0.44 13.58 9.23
N ALA A 281 -1.03 14.76 9.31
CA ALA A 281 -1.26 15.64 8.15
C ALA A 281 -2.03 14.97 6.98
N VAL A 282 -2.98 14.08 7.29
CA VAL A 282 -3.84 13.43 6.29
C VAL A 282 -4.75 14.41 5.54
N ASP A 283 -5.13 15.52 6.17
CA ASP A 283 -5.83 16.66 5.59
C ASP A 283 -4.99 17.28 4.46
N VAL A 284 -3.70 17.51 4.70
CA VAL A 284 -2.77 18.06 3.68
C VAL A 284 -2.55 17.06 2.55
N TRP A 285 -2.49 15.75 2.84
CA TRP A 285 -2.49 14.74 1.78
C TRP A 285 -3.75 14.80 0.92
N CYS A 286 -4.92 15.01 1.55
CA CYS A 286 -6.18 15.15 0.86
C CYS A 286 -6.19 16.39 -0.05
N GLU A 287 -5.74 17.55 0.44
CA GLU A 287 -5.57 18.77 -0.37
C GLU A 287 -4.65 18.51 -1.58
N ASP A 288 -3.49 17.89 -1.36
CA ASP A 288 -2.54 17.55 -2.44
C ASP A 288 -3.13 16.60 -3.49
N VAL A 289 -4.06 15.72 -3.09
CA VAL A 289 -4.80 14.85 -4.01
C VAL A 289 -5.82 15.64 -4.81
N LEU A 290 -6.56 16.54 -4.16
CA LEU A 290 -7.59 17.38 -4.79
C LEU A 290 -6.98 18.38 -5.78
N ASP A 291 -5.85 19.00 -5.44
CA ASP A 291 -5.11 19.95 -6.30
C ASP A 291 -4.59 19.33 -7.61
N ARG A 292 -4.53 18.01 -7.69
CA ARG A 292 -4.09 17.25 -8.88
C ARG A 292 -5.24 16.88 -9.82
N LEU A 293 -6.47 17.21 -9.46
CA LEU A 293 -7.63 16.99 -10.32
C LEU A 293 -7.72 18.12 -11.35
N ASP A 294 -8.07 17.78 -12.60
CA ASP A 294 -8.14 18.75 -13.69
C ASP A 294 -9.17 19.86 -13.47
N GLU A 295 -10.26 19.53 -12.76
CA GLU A 295 -11.33 20.45 -12.38
C GLU A 295 -11.74 20.20 -10.93
N GLU A 296 -12.07 21.28 -10.21
CA GLU A 296 -12.62 21.19 -8.86
C GLU A 296 -13.98 20.44 -8.91
N PRO A 297 -14.10 19.27 -8.27
CA PRO A 297 -15.28 18.44 -8.42
C PRO A 297 -16.48 19.04 -7.66
N PRO A 298 -17.72 18.87 -8.16
CA PRO A 298 -18.92 19.44 -7.52
C PRO A 298 -19.28 18.80 -6.18
N VAL A 299 -18.73 17.62 -5.90
CA VAL A 299 -18.80 16.91 -4.61
C VAL A 299 -17.44 16.25 -4.37
N PRO A 300 -17.01 16.10 -3.11
CA PRO A 300 -15.74 15.45 -2.80
C PRO A 300 -15.64 14.03 -3.39
N PRO A 301 -14.51 13.67 -4.01
CA PRO A 301 -14.23 12.30 -4.45
C PRO A 301 -14.06 11.36 -3.25
N VAL A 302 -14.06 10.04 -3.51
CA VAL A 302 -13.97 9.02 -2.46
C VAL A 302 -12.77 8.11 -2.69
N VAL A 303 -11.91 7.93 -1.68
CA VAL A 303 -10.90 6.86 -1.68
C VAL A 303 -11.60 5.54 -1.38
N THR A 304 -11.58 4.59 -2.30
CA THR A 304 -12.31 3.33 -2.08
C THR A 304 -11.72 2.50 -0.95
N GLU A 305 -10.40 2.59 -0.77
CA GLU A 305 -9.68 1.99 0.34
C GLU A 305 -8.44 2.85 0.64
N LEU A 306 -8.38 3.40 1.85
CA LEU A 306 -7.24 4.12 2.38
C LEU A 306 -6.45 3.18 3.27
N ILE A 307 -5.16 3.00 2.97
CA ILE A 307 -4.21 2.24 3.79
C ILE A 307 -3.03 3.16 4.07
N GLY A 308 -2.84 3.51 5.35
CA GLY A 308 -1.76 4.39 5.80
C GLY A 308 -1.01 3.79 6.97
N VAL A 309 0.28 4.11 7.09
CA VAL A 309 1.07 3.82 8.30
C VAL A 309 0.94 5.02 9.24
N ARG A 310 0.48 4.79 10.48
CA ARG A 310 0.41 5.84 11.52
C ARG A 310 1.74 5.95 12.29
N ASP A 311 1.85 6.98 13.11
CA ASP A 311 2.97 7.21 14.04
C ASP A 311 4.35 7.34 13.36
N LEU A 312 4.38 7.79 12.10
CA LEU A 312 5.62 8.05 11.36
C LEU A 312 6.37 9.28 11.92
N ASP A 313 5.62 10.25 12.45
CA ASP A 313 6.10 11.49 13.06
C ASP A 313 6.76 11.26 14.43
N LEU A 314 6.53 10.10 15.05
CA LEU A 314 7.16 9.71 16.32
C LEU A 314 8.60 9.20 16.14
N VAL A 315 9.02 8.88 14.92
CA VAL A 315 10.33 8.29 14.63
C VAL A 315 11.46 9.26 14.98
N ALA A 316 12.47 8.74 15.68
CA ALA A 316 13.70 9.47 15.99
C ALA A 316 14.54 9.72 14.74
N ASP A 317 15.15 10.91 14.64
CA ASP A 317 15.87 11.35 13.44
C ASP A 317 17.01 10.41 13.02
N ASP A 318 17.67 9.76 13.98
CA ASP A 318 18.77 8.81 13.76
C ASP A 318 18.30 7.36 13.54
N ALA A 319 17.01 7.07 13.75
CA ALA A 319 16.42 5.74 13.62
C ALA A 319 15.77 5.47 12.25
N TRP A 320 15.66 6.49 11.38
CA TRP A 320 15.07 6.35 10.05
C TRP A 320 15.63 5.20 9.20
N PRO A 321 16.94 4.89 9.19
CA PRO A 321 17.44 3.71 8.47
C PRO A 321 16.80 2.39 8.92
N GLN A 322 16.55 2.23 10.23
CA GLN A 322 15.87 1.05 10.78
C GLN A 322 14.37 1.10 10.49
N ALA A 323 13.72 2.25 10.65
CA ALA A 323 12.30 2.43 10.34
C ALA A 323 12.00 2.14 8.86
N LEU A 324 12.81 2.64 7.93
CA LEU A 324 12.65 2.36 6.49
C LEU A 324 12.84 0.87 6.17
N ALA A 325 13.73 0.17 6.88
CA ALA A 325 13.87 -1.28 6.71
C ALA A 325 12.63 -2.05 7.21
N MET A 326 11.99 -1.59 8.28
CA MET A 326 10.71 -2.12 8.78
C MET A 326 9.57 -1.85 7.77
N LEU A 327 9.45 -0.61 7.28
CA LEU A 327 8.46 -0.20 6.28
C LEU A 327 8.62 -0.92 4.94
N ALA A 328 9.83 -1.39 4.61
CA ALA A 328 10.08 -2.19 3.41
C ALA A 328 9.59 -3.64 3.51
N GLN A 329 9.10 -4.09 4.68
CA GLN A 329 8.53 -5.44 4.85
C GLN A 329 7.00 -5.44 4.71
N PRO A 330 6.38 -6.47 4.10
CA PRO A 330 4.94 -6.64 4.14
C PRO A 330 4.44 -6.82 5.59
N PRO A 331 3.25 -6.29 5.94
CA PRO A 331 2.29 -5.60 5.07
C PRO A 331 2.55 -4.09 4.90
N LEU A 332 3.48 -3.48 5.66
CA LEU A 332 3.75 -2.04 5.61
C LEU A 332 4.22 -1.58 4.22
N ARG A 333 5.01 -2.43 3.55
CA ARG A 333 5.45 -2.21 2.18
C ARG A 333 4.30 -1.94 1.21
N ASP A 334 3.16 -2.59 1.41
CA ASP A 334 2.00 -2.43 0.51
C ASP A 334 1.36 -1.05 0.69
N ALA A 335 1.24 -0.56 1.93
CA ALA A 335 0.75 0.79 2.23
C ALA A 335 1.62 1.90 1.63
N LEU A 336 2.90 1.60 1.37
CA LEU A 336 3.85 2.51 0.74
C LEU A 336 3.86 2.39 -0.79
N THR A 337 3.69 1.20 -1.35
CA THR A 337 3.99 0.95 -2.77
C THR A 337 2.77 0.74 -3.66
N GLN A 338 1.60 0.48 -3.09
CA GLN A 338 0.37 0.29 -3.85
C GLN A 338 -0.38 1.63 -4.00
N PRO A 339 -0.67 2.10 -5.23
CA PRO A 339 -1.42 3.33 -5.43
C PRO A 339 -2.82 3.27 -4.79
N ALA A 340 -3.24 4.38 -4.19
CA ALA A 340 -4.62 4.53 -3.73
C ALA A 340 -5.53 4.80 -4.93
N ARG A 341 -6.78 4.36 -4.85
CA ARG A 341 -7.77 4.57 -5.91
C ARG A 341 -8.87 5.50 -5.42
N ILE A 342 -9.06 6.59 -6.14
CA ILE A 342 -10.16 7.53 -5.92
C ILE A 342 -11.27 7.29 -6.94
N LEU A 343 -12.51 7.39 -6.49
CA LEU A 343 -13.73 7.40 -7.28
C LEU A 343 -14.18 8.85 -7.44
N LEU A 344 -14.28 9.30 -8.68
CA LEU A 344 -14.71 10.64 -9.03
C LEU A 344 -16.25 10.72 -9.10
N PRO A 345 -16.85 11.92 -8.99
CA PRO A 345 -18.31 12.09 -9.00
C PRO A 345 -19.00 11.63 -10.28
N ASP A 346 -18.28 11.59 -11.41
CA ASP A 346 -18.77 11.11 -12.70
C ASP A 346 -18.74 9.58 -12.83
N GLY A 347 -18.25 8.87 -11.80
CA GLY A 347 -18.09 7.42 -11.77
C GLY A 347 -16.75 6.94 -12.36
N GLY A 348 -15.89 7.84 -12.82
CA GLY A 348 -14.52 7.56 -13.21
C GLY A 348 -13.65 7.20 -12.01
N THR A 349 -12.51 6.54 -12.26
CA THR A 349 -11.53 6.23 -11.21
C THR A 349 -10.15 6.71 -11.60
N GLN A 350 -9.41 7.25 -10.64
CA GLN A 350 -8.04 7.69 -10.83
C GLN A 350 -7.14 7.06 -9.76
N GLN A 351 -5.90 6.79 -10.13
CA GLN A 351 -4.87 6.35 -9.17
C GLN A 351 -4.13 7.56 -8.63
N VAL A 352 -3.94 7.58 -7.32
CA VAL A 352 -3.20 8.63 -6.63
C VAL A 352 -2.12 8.01 -5.75
N ARG A 353 -1.17 8.85 -5.33
CA ARG A 353 -0.09 8.44 -4.44
C ARG A 353 -0.69 8.01 -3.09
N PRO A 354 -0.32 6.85 -2.53
CA PRO A 354 -0.81 6.46 -1.20
C PRO A 354 -0.22 7.38 -0.14
N TYR A 355 -0.98 7.60 0.94
CA TYR A 355 -0.62 8.51 2.03
C TYR A 355 0.81 8.27 2.55
N THR A 356 1.18 7.02 2.84
CA THR A 356 2.51 6.68 3.39
C THR A 356 3.65 7.11 2.47
N ALA A 357 3.48 6.96 1.15
CA ALA A 357 4.47 7.41 0.18
C ALA A 357 4.55 8.94 0.07
N TRP A 358 3.40 9.61 0.17
CA TRP A 358 3.33 11.06 0.19
C TRP A 358 4.05 11.64 1.42
N TRP A 359 3.75 11.10 2.61
CA TRP A 359 4.33 11.56 3.87
C TRP A 359 5.85 11.39 3.87
N LEU A 360 6.36 10.20 3.52
CA LEU A 360 7.81 9.92 3.51
C LEU A 360 8.56 10.73 2.45
N ARG A 361 7.93 11.10 1.33
CA ARG A 361 8.51 11.99 0.32
C ARG A 361 8.73 13.41 0.84
N GLY A 362 7.79 13.90 1.65
CA GLY A 362 7.76 15.27 2.18
C GLY A 362 8.61 15.47 3.43
N ASN A 363 9.01 14.40 4.11
CA ASN A 363 9.68 14.45 5.41
C ASN A 363 11.18 14.09 5.35
N PRO A 364 12.02 14.60 6.28
CA PRO A 364 13.48 14.47 6.24
C PRO A 364 14.01 13.07 6.65
N VAL A 365 13.53 12.02 5.98
CA VAL A 365 13.75 10.62 6.39
C VAL A 365 15.03 9.97 5.83
N LEU A 366 15.81 10.70 5.01
CA LEU A 366 17.10 10.23 4.48
C LEU A 366 18.22 11.19 4.87
N ASP A 367 18.98 10.85 5.92
CA ASP A 367 20.06 11.68 6.48
C ASP A 367 19.61 13.13 6.77
N GLY A 368 18.41 13.31 7.32
CA GLY A 368 17.84 14.62 7.61
C GLY A 368 17.36 15.39 6.36
N ARG A 369 17.27 14.73 5.20
CA ARG A 369 16.81 15.32 3.93
C ARG A 369 15.55 14.64 3.43
N ARG A 370 14.74 15.40 2.71
CA ARG A 370 13.55 14.90 2.02
C ARG A 370 13.97 13.99 0.86
N PRO A 371 13.47 12.76 0.77
CA PRO A 371 13.84 11.84 -0.30
C PRO A 371 13.45 12.33 -1.70
N ALA A 372 12.34 13.04 -1.82
CA ALA A 372 11.88 13.59 -3.09
C ALA A 372 12.93 14.54 -3.69
N GLY A 373 13.37 14.25 -4.91
CA GLY A 373 14.40 15.04 -5.60
C GLY A 373 15.85 14.66 -5.25
N LEU A 374 16.06 13.58 -4.49
CA LEU A 374 17.35 12.92 -4.36
C LEU A 374 17.46 11.77 -5.36
N ARG A 375 18.68 11.34 -5.68
CA ARG A 375 18.94 10.12 -6.44
C ARG A 375 19.66 9.08 -5.60
N ALA A 376 19.48 7.80 -5.93
CA ALA A 376 20.23 6.73 -5.29
C ALA A 376 21.74 6.89 -5.57
N ALA A 377 22.57 6.86 -4.53
CA ALA A 377 24.03 6.83 -4.68
C ALA A 377 24.45 5.57 -5.45
N GLY A 378 25.30 5.74 -6.47
CA GLY A 378 25.68 4.64 -7.37
C GLY A 378 24.58 4.18 -8.35
N GLY A 379 23.44 4.88 -8.40
CA GLY A 379 22.38 4.66 -9.38
C GLY A 379 22.73 5.16 -10.79
N ASP A 380 21.70 5.44 -11.60
CA ASP A 380 21.86 5.80 -13.01
C ASP A 380 22.78 7.01 -13.23
N PRO A 381 23.89 6.85 -14.00
CA PRO A 381 24.82 7.94 -14.27
C PRO A 381 24.19 9.09 -15.04
N LEU A 382 23.07 8.89 -15.75
CA LEU A 382 22.36 9.95 -16.46
C LEU A 382 21.75 11.01 -15.52
N LEU A 383 21.56 10.67 -14.24
CA LEU A 383 21.02 11.59 -13.23
C LEU A 383 22.11 12.27 -12.40
N ALA A 384 23.38 11.89 -12.59
CA ALA A 384 24.50 12.49 -11.89
C ALA A 384 24.63 13.98 -12.24
N GLY A 385 24.85 14.84 -11.24
CA GLY A 385 24.91 16.29 -11.42
C GLY A 385 23.55 16.97 -11.43
N LEU A 386 22.50 16.31 -11.93
CA LEU A 386 21.13 16.83 -11.94
C LEU A 386 20.42 16.72 -10.59
N TYR A 387 20.75 15.65 -9.84
CA TYR A 387 20.18 15.35 -8.53
C TYR A 387 21.30 15.04 -7.52
N GLU A 388 21.09 15.46 -6.28
CA GLU A 388 22.00 15.13 -5.18
C GLU A 388 21.90 13.65 -4.82
N PRO A 389 23.03 12.96 -4.59
CA PRO A 389 23.01 11.57 -4.14
C PRO A 389 22.55 11.46 -2.67
N ALA A 390 21.81 10.39 -2.38
CA ALA A 390 21.50 9.91 -1.05
C ALA A 390 22.06 8.51 -0.85
N ASP A 391 22.57 8.22 0.35
CA ASP A 391 22.86 6.83 0.71
C ASP A 391 21.53 6.12 0.95
N THR A 392 21.30 5.07 0.18
CA THR A 392 20.08 4.28 0.23
C THR A 392 20.38 2.82 0.58
N ALA A 393 21.54 2.53 1.17
CA ALA A 393 21.96 1.17 1.49
C ALA A 393 20.99 0.43 2.43
N SER A 394 20.24 1.15 3.27
CA SER A 394 19.20 0.58 4.15
C SER A 394 17.95 0.10 3.40
N VAL A 395 17.73 0.57 2.16
CA VAL A 395 16.57 0.25 1.34
C VAL A 395 17.03 -0.29 -0.01
N THR A 396 17.10 -1.61 -0.14
CA THR A 396 17.53 -2.28 -1.39
C THR A 396 16.39 -2.51 -2.38
N ASP A 397 15.15 -2.20 -1.99
CA ASP A 397 13.96 -2.40 -2.83
C ASP A 397 13.71 -1.17 -3.71
N ASP A 398 13.94 -1.30 -5.01
CA ASP A 398 13.74 -0.21 -5.97
C ASP A 398 12.30 0.32 -5.99
N GLN A 399 11.29 -0.51 -5.70
CA GLN A 399 9.90 -0.05 -5.63
C GLN A 399 9.68 0.85 -4.41
N VAL A 400 10.31 0.53 -3.28
CA VAL A 400 10.29 1.38 -2.08
C VAL A 400 11.04 2.68 -2.35
N LEU A 401 12.23 2.64 -2.97
CA LEU A 401 12.97 3.86 -3.34
C LEU A 401 12.16 4.78 -4.26
N ARG A 402 11.48 4.23 -5.26
CA ARG A 402 10.56 4.99 -6.11
C ARG A 402 9.37 5.54 -5.33
N ALA A 403 8.80 4.77 -4.40
CA ALA A 403 7.72 5.25 -3.54
C ALA A 403 8.16 6.44 -2.69
N LEU A 404 9.38 6.39 -2.12
CA LEU A 404 10.04 7.50 -1.43
C LEU A 404 10.38 8.68 -2.36
N GLY A 405 10.29 8.52 -3.69
CA GLY A 405 10.63 9.60 -4.64
C GLY A 405 12.12 9.78 -4.87
N VAL A 406 12.92 8.80 -4.46
CA VAL A 406 14.32 8.71 -4.84
C VAL A 406 14.42 8.32 -6.31
N ARG A 407 15.16 9.10 -7.09
CA ARG A 407 15.38 8.83 -8.52
C ARG A 407 16.38 7.69 -8.67
N THR A 408 15.92 6.55 -9.18
CA THR A 408 16.74 5.36 -9.40
C THR A 408 17.31 5.30 -10.82
N SER A 409 16.50 5.66 -11.82
CA SER A 409 16.92 5.78 -13.22
C SER A 409 16.15 6.87 -13.96
N ALA A 410 16.74 7.37 -15.05
CA ALA A 410 16.08 8.36 -15.91
C ALA A 410 14.79 7.80 -16.53
N ALA A 411 14.78 6.52 -16.94
CA ALA A 411 13.58 5.87 -17.44
C ALA A 411 12.47 5.79 -16.38
N ALA A 412 12.80 5.37 -15.16
CA ALA A 412 11.82 5.30 -14.07
C ALA A 412 11.28 6.67 -13.67
N LEU A 413 12.12 7.72 -13.74
CA LEU A 413 11.67 9.10 -13.56
C LEU A 413 10.66 9.49 -14.64
N LEU A 414 10.94 9.20 -15.91
CA LEU A 414 10.03 9.55 -17.01
C LEU A 414 8.71 8.78 -16.99
N ASP A 415 8.68 7.58 -16.40
CA ASP A 415 7.45 6.81 -16.17
C ASP A 415 6.56 7.40 -15.04
N GLU A 416 7.10 8.27 -14.17
CA GLU A 416 6.31 8.95 -13.14
C GLU A 416 5.46 10.10 -13.74
N PRO A 417 4.21 10.30 -13.29
CA PRO A 417 3.44 11.49 -13.65
C PRO A 417 4.20 12.78 -13.31
N GLY A 418 4.39 13.65 -14.30
CA GLY A 418 5.15 14.90 -14.17
C GLY A 418 6.68 14.73 -14.22
N GLY A 419 7.21 13.51 -14.36
CA GLY A 419 8.65 13.25 -14.35
C GLY A 419 9.41 13.88 -15.52
N ALA A 420 8.79 13.97 -16.70
CA ALA A 420 9.35 14.68 -17.85
C ALA A 420 9.50 16.19 -17.57
N ALA A 421 8.48 16.81 -16.99
CA ALA A 421 8.51 18.23 -16.61
C ALA A 421 9.58 18.50 -15.53
N GLU A 422 9.71 17.62 -14.53
CA GLU A 422 10.76 17.70 -13.51
C GLU A 422 12.16 17.61 -14.15
N LEU A 423 12.39 16.62 -15.02
CA LEU A 423 13.68 16.45 -15.69
C LEU A 423 14.03 17.64 -16.59
N LEU A 424 13.07 18.13 -17.39
CA LEU A 424 13.26 19.31 -18.24
C LEU A 424 13.55 20.56 -17.42
N THR A 425 12.86 20.75 -16.29
CA THR A 425 13.13 21.85 -15.35
C THR A 425 14.57 21.77 -14.80
N ARG A 426 15.03 20.59 -14.39
CA ARG A 426 16.42 20.38 -13.95
C ARG A 426 17.41 20.62 -15.10
N LEU A 427 17.08 20.16 -16.30
CA LEU A 427 17.89 20.47 -17.49
C LEU A 427 17.89 21.95 -17.82
N ALA A 428 16.91 22.76 -17.41
CA ALA A 428 16.92 24.21 -17.62
C ALA A 428 17.73 25.00 -16.56
N ASP A 429 18.24 24.37 -15.50
CA ASP A 429 18.96 25.07 -14.41
C ASP A 429 20.46 25.31 -14.72
N PRO A 430 20.91 26.53 -15.06
CA PRO A 430 22.27 26.80 -15.51
C PRO A 430 23.37 26.38 -14.52
N ASP A 431 23.05 26.27 -13.22
CA ASP A 431 24.02 25.92 -12.18
C ASP A 431 24.30 24.42 -12.10
N LEU A 432 23.47 23.58 -12.74
CA LEU A 432 23.65 22.12 -12.74
C LEU A 432 24.64 21.66 -13.83
N PRO A 433 25.65 20.85 -13.48
CA PRO A 433 26.61 20.34 -14.44
C PRO A 433 25.98 19.22 -15.28
N VAL A 434 25.87 19.45 -16.59
CA VAL A 434 25.37 18.47 -17.56
C VAL A 434 26.37 18.35 -18.71
N THR A 435 26.67 17.12 -19.13
CA THR A 435 27.60 16.87 -20.25
C THR A 435 26.85 16.64 -21.56
N ALA A 436 27.46 16.94 -22.71
CA ALA A 436 26.83 16.70 -24.01
C ALA A 436 26.45 15.22 -24.26
N PRO A 437 27.25 14.21 -23.87
CA PRO A 437 26.84 12.80 -23.96
C PRO A 437 25.65 12.45 -23.08
N GLN A 438 25.59 12.99 -21.86
CA GLN A 438 24.45 12.83 -20.96
C GLN A 438 23.19 13.45 -21.55
N LEU A 439 23.30 14.67 -22.09
CA LEU A 439 22.22 15.37 -22.77
C LEU A 439 21.69 14.57 -23.97
N HIS A 440 22.60 14.04 -24.80
CA HIS A 440 22.24 13.17 -25.92
C HIS A 440 21.44 11.92 -25.48
N ALA A 441 21.84 11.29 -24.38
CA ALA A 441 21.15 10.13 -23.85
C ALA A 441 19.77 10.50 -23.28
N LEU A 442 19.67 11.58 -22.50
CA LEU A 442 18.43 12.06 -21.90
C LEU A 442 17.41 12.50 -22.96
N TYR A 443 17.84 13.26 -23.98
CA TYR A 443 16.95 13.62 -25.10
C TYR A 443 16.52 12.42 -25.92
N GLY A 444 17.38 11.40 -26.07
CA GLY A 444 17.00 10.13 -26.69
C GLY A 444 16.02 9.29 -25.86
N LEU A 445 15.86 9.55 -24.55
CA LEU A 445 14.80 8.96 -23.73
C LEU A 445 13.51 9.78 -23.84
N LEU A 446 13.63 11.11 -23.73
CA LEU A 446 12.50 12.04 -23.85
C LEU A 446 11.78 11.88 -25.19
N SER A 447 12.52 11.69 -26.29
CA SER A 447 11.95 11.51 -27.63
C SER A 447 11.00 10.33 -27.78
N ALA A 448 10.95 9.41 -26.81
CA ALA A 448 10.03 8.26 -26.82
C ALA A 448 8.69 8.56 -26.12
N LEU A 449 8.54 9.74 -25.51
CA LEU A 449 7.33 10.16 -24.81
C LEU A 449 6.27 10.68 -25.78
N ASP A 450 5.02 10.63 -25.32
CA ASP A 450 3.90 11.26 -25.99
C ASP A 450 3.96 12.79 -25.79
N PRO A 451 3.95 13.61 -26.87
CA PRO A 451 3.92 15.06 -26.77
C PRO A 451 2.79 15.62 -25.89
N GLU A 452 1.64 14.95 -25.83
CA GLU A 452 0.51 15.41 -25.01
C GLU A 452 0.78 15.30 -23.50
N GLN A 453 1.77 14.50 -23.08
CA GLN A 453 2.13 14.27 -21.68
C GLN A 453 3.26 15.19 -21.18
N VAL A 454 3.82 16.03 -22.05
CA VAL A 454 4.97 16.87 -21.73
C VAL A 454 4.58 18.34 -21.73
N THR A 455 4.79 19.00 -20.58
CA THR A 455 4.71 20.45 -20.50
C THR A 455 5.97 21.06 -21.13
N LEU A 456 5.80 21.89 -22.16
CA LEU A 456 6.89 22.53 -22.88
C LEU A 456 7.61 23.54 -21.98
N PRO A 457 8.95 23.50 -21.87
CA PRO A 457 9.72 24.50 -21.15
C PRO A 457 10.02 25.72 -22.04
N ASP A 458 10.19 26.89 -21.42
CA ASP A 458 10.66 28.10 -22.11
C ASP A 458 12.16 28.03 -22.42
N ASP A 459 12.93 27.31 -21.59
CA ASP A 459 14.37 27.17 -21.67
C ASP A 459 14.77 25.69 -21.86
N LEU A 460 15.77 25.46 -22.71
CA LEU A 460 16.33 24.13 -23.00
C LEU A 460 17.83 24.10 -22.76
N ARG A 461 18.36 22.92 -22.43
CA ARG A 461 19.81 22.71 -22.45
C ARG A 461 20.26 22.32 -23.85
N ALA A 462 21.18 23.06 -24.42
CA ALA A 462 21.73 22.81 -25.75
C ALA A 462 23.26 22.79 -25.73
N VAL A 463 23.85 22.36 -26.86
CA VAL A 463 25.27 22.49 -27.13
C VAL A 463 25.47 23.65 -28.10
N VAL A 464 26.22 24.67 -27.70
CA VAL A 464 26.61 25.83 -28.51
C VAL A 464 28.12 25.77 -28.71
N ASP A 465 28.57 25.58 -29.95
CA ASP A 465 29.99 25.51 -30.31
C ASP A 465 30.83 24.54 -29.43
N GLY A 466 30.21 23.43 -29.02
CA GLY A 466 30.84 22.38 -28.20
C GLY A 466 30.65 22.55 -26.69
N GLU A 467 30.14 23.69 -26.23
CA GLU A 467 29.87 23.97 -24.82
C GLU A 467 28.38 23.78 -24.49
N VAL A 468 28.10 23.24 -23.31
CA VAL A 468 26.71 23.02 -22.85
C VAL A 468 26.18 24.30 -22.20
N ALA A 469 25.03 24.79 -22.65
CA ALA A 469 24.41 26.03 -22.16
C ALA A 469 22.88 25.94 -22.12
N VAL A 470 22.25 26.68 -21.21
CA VAL A 470 20.80 26.92 -21.21
C VAL A 470 20.49 28.01 -22.21
N VAL A 471 19.47 27.80 -23.04
CA VAL A 471 19.05 28.70 -24.11
C VAL A 471 17.53 28.77 -24.18
N ASP A 472 17.02 29.85 -24.76
CA ASP A 472 15.60 29.96 -25.11
C ASP A 472 15.22 28.84 -26.10
N ALA A 473 14.11 28.17 -25.84
CA ALA A 473 13.62 27.08 -26.67
C ALA A 473 13.40 27.52 -28.14
N ALA A 474 13.01 28.77 -28.37
CA ALA A 474 12.79 29.33 -29.70
C ALA A 474 14.07 29.43 -30.55
N ASP A 475 15.25 29.46 -29.92
CA ASP A 475 16.53 29.56 -30.61
C ASP A 475 17.14 28.18 -30.94
N ALA A 476 16.70 27.14 -30.23
CA ALA A 476 17.26 25.79 -30.29
C ALA A 476 16.88 25.04 -31.57
N LEU A 477 17.77 24.16 -32.02
CA LEU A 477 17.56 23.28 -33.18
C LEU A 477 17.94 21.84 -32.83
N VAL A 478 17.17 20.85 -33.28
CA VAL A 478 17.57 19.44 -33.16
C VAL A 478 18.69 19.12 -34.15
N ALA A 479 19.79 18.54 -33.65
CA ALA A 479 20.94 18.15 -34.46
C ALA A 479 20.67 16.87 -35.26
N ASP A 480 19.96 17.00 -36.39
CA ASP A 480 19.54 15.87 -37.22
C ASP A 480 20.41 15.63 -38.47
N ALA A 481 21.24 16.60 -38.85
CA ALA A 481 22.01 16.59 -40.10
C ALA A 481 23.48 16.99 -39.86
N PRO A 482 24.42 16.03 -39.69
CA PRO A 482 25.80 16.33 -39.36
C PRO A 482 26.56 17.10 -40.45
N ASP A 483 26.14 17.01 -41.71
CA ASP A 483 26.70 17.79 -42.82
C ASP A 483 26.38 19.29 -42.74
N LEU A 484 25.36 19.66 -41.98
CA LEU A 484 24.94 21.06 -41.81
C LEU A 484 25.51 21.70 -40.55
N ILE A 485 26.15 20.94 -39.65
CA ILE A 485 26.72 21.46 -38.40
C ILE A 485 27.68 22.64 -38.63
N PRO A 486 28.59 22.63 -39.64
CA PRO A 486 29.49 23.77 -39.86
C PRO A 486 28.75 25.07 -40.22
N LEU A 487 27.55 24.98 -40.80
CA LEU A 487 26.69 26.15 -41.09
C LEU A 487 25.98 26.69 -39.85
N ALA A 488 25.96 25.91 -38.77
CA ALA A 488 25.23 26.21 -37.53
C ALA A 488 26.13 26.81 -36.44
N ALA A 489 27.28 27.38 -36.80
CA ALA A 489 28.17 28.04 -35.83
C ALA A 489 27.41 29.08 -34.97
N GLY A 490 27.60 29.01 -33.65
CA GLY A 490 26.90 29.85 -32.67
C GLY A 490 25.42 29.52 -32.45
N ARG A 491 24.87 28.49 -33.12
CA ARG A 491 23.49 28.04 -32.89
C ARG A 491 23.43 27.01 -31.77
N PRO A 492 22.37 27.04 -30.94
CA PRO A 492 22.14 25.98 -29.97
C PRO A 492 21.60 24.72 -30.63
N LEU A 493 22.31 23.62 -30.44
CA LEU A 493 21.96 22.31 -30.98
C LEU A 493 21.57 21.34 -29.87
N LEU A 494 20.41 20.68 -30.02
CA LEU A 494 19.97 19.59 -29.15
C LEU A 494 20.54 18.27 -29.69
N PRO A 495 21.51 17.64 -29.00
CA PRO A 495 22.11 16.41 -29.48
C PRO A 495 21.13 15.26 -29.26
N VAL A 496 20.92 14.43 -30.28
CA VAL A 496 20.07 13.23 -30.20
C VAL A 496 20.48 12.21 -31.25
N ARG A 497 20.04 10.96 -31.11
CA ARG A 497 20.21 9.95 -32.16
C ARG A 497 19.42 10.39 -33.39
N PRO A 498 19.96 10.26 -34.61
CA PRO A 498 19.27 10.67 -35.84
C PRO A 498 17.86 10.09 -36.00
N SER A 499 17.65 8.84 -35.61
CA SER A 499 16.36 8.17 -35.68
C SER A 499 15.28 8.77 -34.77
N ALA A 500 15.69 9.49 -33.72
CA ALA A 500 14.83 10.12 -32.72
C ALA A 500 14.70 11.64 -32.92
N ALA A 501 15.35 12.20 -33.94
CA ALA A 501 15.41 13.65 -34.13
C ALA A 501 14.05 14.26 -34.51
N ALA A 502 13.25 13.56 -35.32
CA ALA A 502 11.90 14.00 -35.65
C ALA A 502 10.99 13.98 -34.43
N ASP A 503 11.00 12.89 -33.68
CA ASP A 503 10.18 12.73 -32.48
C ASP A 503 10.54 13.74 -31.39
N LEU A 504 11.85 14.02 -31.19
CA LEU A 504 12.29 15.05 -30.26
C LEU A 504 11.88 16.46 -30.71
N ALA A 505 11.96 16.75 -32.01
CA ALA A 505 11.55 18.03 -32.58
C ALA A 505 10.04 18.27 -32.39
N GLU A 506 9.23 17.23 -32.60
CA GLU A 506 7.78 17.26 -32.35
C GLU A 506 7.47 17.41 -30.86
N LEU A 507 8.14 16.64 -30.00
CA LEU A 507 7.97 16.67 -28.54
C LEU A 507 8.24 18.06 -27.96
N LEU A 508 9.36 18.68 -28.35
CA LEU A 508 9.80 19.97 -27.82
C LEU A 508 9.33 21.17 -28.67
N GLN A 509 8.64 20.92 -29.79
CA GLN A 509 8.17 21.94 -30.73
C GLN A 509 9.29 22.85 -31.27
N VAL A 510 10.47 22.28 -31.53
CA VAL A 510 11.64 22.98 -32.06
C VAL A 510 12.00 22.50 -33.46
N PRO A 511 12.54 23.35 -34.36
CA PRO A 511 12.88 22.93 -35.70
C PRO A 511 14.09 21.98 -35.72
N ARG A 512 14.17 21.17 -36.76
CA ARG A 512 15.38 20.39 -37.07
C ARG A 512 16.40 21.24 -37.80
N LEU A 513 17.68 20.92 -37.64
CA LEU A 513 18.77 21.60 -38.34
C LEU A 513 18.59 21.54 -39.87
N SER A 514 18.15 20.39 -40.39
CA SER A 514 17.86 20.20 -41.81
C SER A 514 16.69 21.04 -42.36
N GLU A 515 15.78 21.50 -41.50
CA GLU A 515 14.67 22.38 -41.86
C GLU A 515 15.09 23.86 -41.81
N ALA A 516 15.98 24.21 -40.88
CA ALA A 516 16.50 25.55 -40.74
C ALA A 516 17.48 25.94 -41.87
N TYR A 517 18.19 24.97 -42.47
CA TYR A 517 19.18 25.21 -43.51
C TYR A 517 18.96 24.32 -44.75
N GLU A 518 18.49 24.93 -45.85
CA GLU A 518 18.32 24.21 -47.12
C GLU A 518 19.68 23.82 -47.76
N ALA A 519 20.65 24.74 -47.75
CA ALA A 519 22.01 24.58 -48.27
C ALA A 519 22.12 23.79 -49.60
N PRO A 520 21.54 24.31 -50.71
CA PRO A 520 21.61 23.66 -52.02
C PRO A 520 23.00 23.76 -52.65
N VAL A 521 23.47 22.70 -53.31
CA VAL A 521 24.73 22.70 -54.06
C VAL A 521 24.45 23.13 -55.50
N THR A 522 25.02 24.28 -55.90
CA THR A 522 24.84 24.82 -57.27
C THR A 522 26.05 24.62 -58.17
N ALA A 523 27.23 24.38 -57.59
CA ALA A 523 28.45 24.11 -58.34
C ALA A 523 28.40 22.68 -58.92
N PRO A 524 28.81 22.47 -60.18
CA PRO A 524 28.91 21.13 -60.75
C PRO A 524 30.07 20.36 -60.11
N GLY A 525 29.82 19.10 -59.71
CA GLY A 525 30.86 18.17 -59.25
C GLY A 525 31.33 17.22 -60.36
N GLU A 526 32.37 16.45 -60.06
CA GLU A 526 32.80 15.31 -60.87
C GLU A 526 32.17 14.01 -60.33
N PRO A 527 31.36 13.28 -61.11
CA PRO A 527 30.75 12.04 -60.65
C PRO A 527 31.81 10.93 -60.49
N ARG A 528 31.82 10.29 -59.32
CA ARG A 528 32.70 9.18 -58.95
C ARG A 528 31.90 7.96 -58.53
N GLU A 529 32.43 6.76 -58.83
CA GLU A 529 31.87 5.50 -58.34
C GLU A 529 32.36 5.21 -56.92
N VAL A 530 31.46 4.70 -56.07
CA VAL A 530 31.83 4.25 -54.72
C VAL A 530 32.56 2.91 -54.80
N PRO A 531 33.78 2.78 -54.24
CA PRO A 531 34.54 1.54 -54.28
C PRO A 531 33.76 0.34 -53.70
N GLN A 532 33.91 -0.82 -54.35
CA GLN A 532 33.21 -2.04 -53.95
C GLN A 532 33.47 -2.47 -52.49
N PRO A 533 34.68 -2.34 -51.92
CA PRO A 533 34.92 -2.62 -50.50
C PRO A 533 34.06 -1.78 -49.56
N VAL A 534 33.89 -0.48 -49.84
CA VAL A 534 33.08 0.45 -49.04
C VAL A 534 31.59 0.08 -49.14
N ARG A 535 31.10 -0.23 -50.35
CA ARG A 535 29.73 -0.73 -50.54
C ARG A 535 29.48 -2.07 -49.83
N THR A 536 30.51 -2.92 -49.75
CA THR A 536 30.42 -4.20 -49.02
C THR A 536 30.36 -3.96 -47.50
N LEU A 537 31.13 -3.00 -46.99
CA LEU A 537 31.11 -2.60 -45.58
C LEU A 537 29.76 -1.99 -45.16
N LEU A 538 29.33 -0.94 -45.87
CA LEU A 538 28.15 -0.14 -45.51
C LEU A 538 26.82 -0.76 -46.00
N GLY A 539 26.89 -1.73 -46.91
CA GLY A 539 25.74 -2.51 -47.36
C GLY A 539 24.94 -1.87 -48.50
N PRO A 540 23.76 -2.44 -48.84
CA PRO A 540 23.04 -2.11 -50.07
C PRO A 540 22.43 -0.71 -50.11
N ALA A 541 22.26 -0.04 -48.96
CA ALA A 541 21.76 1.33 -48.88
C ALA A 541 22.83 2.38 -49.30
N THR A 542 24.09 1.97 -49.46
CA THR A 542 25.18 2.85 -49.88
C THR A 542 24.93 3.35 -51.32
N PRO A 543 25.01 4.67 -51.59
CA PRO A 543 24.97 5.21 -52.94
C PRO A 543 25.97 4.52 -53.87
N ALA A 544 25.61 4.38 -55.15
CA ALA A 544 26.53 3.83 -56.16
C ALA A 544 27.58 4.86 -56.59
N THR A 545 27.22 6.15 -56.53
CA THR A 545 28.04 7.28 -56.96
C THR A 545 27.93 8.45 -55.99
N TYR A 546 28.90 9.35 -56.04
CA TYR A 546 28.90 10.66 -55.38
C TYR A 546 29.50 11.71 -56.33
N GLU A 547 29.27 12.99 -56.05
CA GLU A 547 29.84 14.14 -56.75
C GLU A 547 31.06 14.65 -55.97
N GLU A 548 32.24 14.56 -56.55
CA GLU A 548 33.49 15.08 -55.98
C GLU A 548 33.68 16.56 -56.35
N HIS A 549 34.13 17.37 -55.39
CA HIS A 549 34.41 18.79 -55.56
C HIS A 549 35.84 19.07 -55.11
N ASP A 550 36.54 19.99 -55.79
CA ASP A 550 37.84 20.48 -55.27
C ASP A 550 37.64 21.33 -54.00
N GLU A 551 36.52 22.07 -53.92
CA GLU A 551 36.12 22.90 -52.79
C GLU A 551 34.58 22.96 -52.77
N LEU A 552 33.97 22.68 -51.61
CA LEU A 552 32.51 22.72 -51.45
C LEU A 552 32.12 23.84 -50.51
N VAL A 553 31.86 25.03 -51.06
CA VAL A 553 31.46 26.22 -50.29
C VAL A 553 29.96 26.46 -50.37
N LEU A 554 29.27 26.38 -49.23
CA LEU A 554 27.84 26.71 -49.11
C LEU A 554 27.67 27.87 -48.13
N ASN A 555 26.94 28.91 -48.53
CA ASN A 555 26.72 30.12 -47.72
C ASN A 555 28.00 30.77 -47.17
N GLY A 556 29.12 30.65 -47.90
CA GLY A 556 30.42 31.21 -47.50
C GLY A 556 31.19 30.36 -46.49
N VAL A 557 30.74 29.15 -46.20
CA VAL A 557 31.40 28.17 -45.32
C VAL A 557 31.83 26.97 -46.15
N GLU A 558 33.08 26.54 -45.98
CA GLU A 558 33.61 25.34 -46.60
C GLU A 558 33.11 24.09 -45.84
N LEU A 559 32.59 23.12 -46.59
CA LEU A 559 32.06 21.86 -46.06
C LEU A 559 32.86 20.69 -46.61
N ASP A 560 33.10 19.69 -45.77
CA ASP A 560 33.70 18.42 -46.20
C ASP A 560 32.74 17.63 -47.10
N TRP A 561 31.44 17.70 -46.81
CA TRP A 561 30.40 16.98 -47.54
C TRP A 561 29.01 17.61 -47.34
N ARG A 562 28.09 17.29 -48.25
CA ARG A 562 26.68 17.66 -48.21
C ARG A 562 25.84 16.57 -48.86
N ARG A 563 24.77 16.12 -48.20
CA ARG A 563 23.78 15.21 -48.81
C ARG A 563 22.47 15.93 -49.08
N THR A 564 22.23 16.29 -50.33
CA THR A 564 21.04 17.05 -50.74
C THR A 564 19.74 16.23 -50.60
N PRO A 565 18.56 16.87 -50.52
CA PRO A 565 17.28 16.18 -50.32
C PRO A 565 16.91 15.16 -51.40
N ASP A 566 17.44 15.30 -52.62
CA ASP A 566 17.31 14.34 -53.72
C ASP A 566 18.21 13.09 -53.56
N GLY A 567 19.01 13.04 -52.49
CA GLY A 567 19.82 11.89 -52.09
C GLY A 567 21.22 11.87 -52.68
N VAL A 568 21.60 12.91 -53.43
CA VAL A 568 22.95 13.04 -54.01
C VAL A 568 23.94 13.43 -52.91
N LEU A 569 25.08 12.73 -52.88
CA LEU A 569 26.20 13.04 -51.99
C LEU A 569 27.21 13.91 -52.73
N HIS A 570 27.50 15.08 -52.20
CA HIS A 570 28.58 15.97 -52.61
C HIS A 570 29.68 15.93 -51.55
N ALA A 571 30.94 15.82 -51.94
CA ALA A 571 32.06 15.81 -51.00
C ALA A 571 33.31 16.47 -51.59
N ALA A 572 34.08 17.14 -50.74
CA ALA A 572 35.35 17.79 -51.09
C ALA A 572 36.58 17.13 -50.45
N THR A 573 36.38 16.28 -49.45
CA THR A 573 37.46 15.57 -48.74
C THR A 573 37.18 14.07 -48.68
N LEU A 574 38.24 13.28 -48.50
CA LEU A 574 38.12 11.82 -48.36
C LEU A 574 37.29 11.47 -47.12
N GLU A 575 37.52 12.19 -46.02
CA GLU A 575 36.76 12.11 -44.79
C GLU A 575 35.29 12.49 -45.01
N GLY A 576 35.03 13.52 -45.82
CA GLY A 576 33.69 13.92 -46.24
C GLY A 576 32.96 12.84 -47.04
N VAL A 577 33.63 12.22 -48.01
CA VAL A 577 33.07 11.06 -48.75
C VAL A 577 32.73 9.94 -47.77
N ALA A 578 33.63 9.61 -46.86
CA ALA A 578 33.43 8.55 -45.87
C ALA A 578 32.23 8.83 -44.95
N ALA A 579 32.15 10.05 -44.40
CA ALA A 579 31.08 10.50 -43.52
C ALA A 579 29.74 10.51 -44.25
N GLY A 580 29.70 11.05 -45.47
CA GLY A 580 28.48 11.13 -46.27
C GLY A 580 27.95 9.78 -46.72
N LEU A 581 28.82 8.83 -47.11
CA LEU A 581 28.42 7.47 -47.44
C LEU A 581 27.91 6.72 -46.21
N ALA A 582 28.60 6.84 -45.08
CA ALA A 582 28.18 6.24 -43.82
C ALA A 582 26.83 6.79 -43.35
N TRP A 583 26.62 8.10 -43.47
CA TRP A 583 25.35 8.76 -43.18
C TRP A 583 24.22 8.27 -44.11
N ALA A 584 24.46 8.25 -45.42
CA ALA A 584 23.49 7.79 -46.41
C ALA A 584 23.07 6.32 -46.19
N ALA A 585 23.97 5.49 -45.69
CA ALA A 585 23.72 4.08 -45.37
C ALA A 585 23.13 3.85 -43.96
N GLY A 586 22.95 4.90 -43.14
CA GLY A 586 22.48 4.77 -41.76
C GLY A 586 23.50 4.13 -40.80
N GLN A 587 24.79 4.16 -41.14
CA GLN A 587 25.88 3.52 -40.40
C GLN A 587 26.94 4.53 -39.96
N TRP A 588 26.52 5.61 -39.31
CA TRP A 588 27.39 6.73 -38.91
C TRP A 588 28.64 6.33 -38.10
N SER A 589 28.55 5.27 -37.29
CA SER A 589 29.69 4.73 -36.52
C SER A 589 30.82 4.22 -37.40
N ARG A 590 30.53 3.79 -38.64
CA ARG A 590 31.50 3.21 -39.57
C ARG A 590 32.22 4.20 -40.47
N ARG A 591 32.02 5.51 -40.29
CA ARG A 591 32.66 6.54 -41.13
C ARG A 591 34.20 6.45 -41.15
N PHE A 592 34.82 6.02 -40.05
CA PHE A 592 36.28 5.86 -39.99
C PHE A 592 36.78 4.59 -40.70
N GLU A 593 36.05 3.48 -40.62
CA GLU A 593 36.33 2.29 -41.43
C GLU A 593 36.15 2.59 -42.93
N ALA A 594 35.09 3.33 -43.27
CA ALA A 594 34.86 3.79 -44.63
C ALA A 594 36.01 4.67 -45.14
N ALA A 595 36.52 5.59 -44.31
CA ALA A 595 37.67 6.42 -44.65
C ALA A 595 38.93 5.57 -44.89
N ALA A 596 39.21 4.60 -44.02
CA ALA A 596 40.35 3.69 -44.19
C ALA A 596 40.26 2.86 -45.48
N LEU A 597 39.06 2.44 -45.89
CA LEU A 597 38.84 1.72 -47.16
C LEU A 597 38.85 2.62 -48.39
N LEU A 598 38.54 3.91 -48.25
CA LEU A 598 38.70 4.90 -49.32
C LEU A 598 40.18 5.23 -49.54
N GLU A 599 40.97 5.28 -48.47
CA GLU A 599 42.42 5.48 -48.52
C GLU A 599 43.16 4.23 -49.05
N ASP A 600 42.81 3.04 -48.54
CA ASP A 600 43.34 1.75 -49.01
C ASP A 600 42.24 0.68 -49.11
N PRO A 601 41.72 0.43 -50.33
CA PRO A 601 40.68 -0.57 -50.57
C PRO A 601 41.09 -2.03 -50.25
N THR A 602 42.37 -2.30 -49.95
CA THR A 602 42.87 -3.65 -49.66
C THR A 602 42.80 -4.05 -48.18
N ARG A 603 42.52 -3.10 -47.27
CA ARG A 603 42.45 -3.33 -45.81
C ARG A 603 41.20 -4.09 -45.34
N THR A 604 40.51 -4.77 -46.24
CA THR A 604 39.23 -5.45 -45.96
C THR A 604 39.36 -6.60 -44.97
N GLU A 605 40.43 -7.40 -45.05
CA GLU A 605 40.67 -8.53 -44.13
C GLU A 605 41.02 -8.06 -42.72
N GLU A 606 41.89 -7.05 -42.61
CA GLU A 606 42.29 -6.42 -41.34
C GLU A 606 41.06 -5.86 -40.61
N LEU A 607 40.28 -4.99 -41.26
CA LEU A 607 39.07 -4.41 -40.68
C LEU A 607 38.02 -5.47 -40.36
N ALA A 608 37.94 -6.57 -41.14
CA ALA A 608 37.04 -7.67 -40.82
C ALA A 608 37.44 -8.47 -39.59
N GLN A 609 38.74 -8.58 -39.32
CA GLN A 609 39.27 -9.22 -38.14
C GLN A 609 39.08 -8.35 -36.89
N ASP A 610 39.29 -7.04 -37.00
CA ASP A 610 39.11 -6.11 -35.88
C ASP A 610 37.66 -6.10 -35.39
N ARG A 611 36.68 -6.24 -36.29
CA ARG A 611 35.25 -6.37 -35.97
C ARG A 611 34.87 -7.61 -35.14
N TRP A 612 35.81 -8.51 -34.82
CA TRP A 612 35.54 -9.60 -33.88
C TRP A 612 35.41 -9.13 -32.43
N PHE A 613 35.83 -7.90 -32.14
CA PHE A 613 35.88 -7.33 -30.80
C PHE A 613 34.94 -6.14 -30.58
N ASP A 614 34.24 -5.69 -31.63
CA ASP A 614 33.10 -4.75 -31.57
C ASP A 614 31.81 -5.52 -31.28
#